data_AF-A0A9X1G6Z6-F1
#
_entry.id   AF-A0A9X1G6Z6-F1
#
_cell.length_a   1.000
_cell.length_b   1.000
_cell.length_c   1.000
_cell.angle_alpha   90.00
_cell.angle_beta   90.00
_cell.angle_gamma   90.00
#
_symmetry.space_group_name_H-M   'P 1'
#
loop_
_entity.id
_entity.type
_entity.pdbx_description
1 polymer ?
#
loop_
_entity_poly.entity_id
_entity_poly.type
_entity_poly.pdbx_seq_one_letter_code
_entity_poly.pdbx_strand_id
1 'polypeptide(L)'
;MRNMNIKIYRSTNHEIHYLMSYIGGCMEVMSFIYLYKALIGFMTSNMVFGITSLVKFNFDFESVYHILIIVIWVLISAIHQVIEYKYISKIKSQWHVYAISLTLNCFLMITFILLGNYMIVNNLFLSHPTINVMPLVTIGLVFMYIQNFIIKNGGTKFPTSTSVVTSVYILMITKLCQSLLINKSKEKTNLKFESLHYFLVILHFFIGAFITAILNKYIGFYALVVPLVILIAFCVKIWSLHISQSS
;
A
#
# COMPACT_ATOMS: atom_id res chain seq x y z
N MET A 1 -27.31 14.39 23.73
CA MET A 1 -26.29 13.83 22.80
C MET A 1 -24.97 13.72 23.55
N ARG A 2 -24.46 12.51 23.79
CA ARG A 2 -23.16 12.32 24.45
C ARG A 2 -22.08 12.68 23.44
N ASN A 3 -21.23 13.68 23.76
CA ASN A 3 -20.03 14.00 22.99
C ASN A 3 -19.20 12.72 22.80
N MET A 4 -19.34 12.09 21.64
CA MET A 4 -18.39 11.08 21.20
C MET A 4 -17.12 11.84 20.83
N ASN A 5 -16.19 11.94 21.78
CA ASN A 5 -14.81 12.27 21.48
C ASN A 5 -14.22 11.09 20.68
N ILE A 6 -14.54 11.06 19.38
CA ILE A 6 -13.97 10.10 18.44
C ILE A 6 -12.54 10.54 18.20
N LYS A 7 -11.61 10.10 19.05
CA LYS A 7 -10.19 10.13 18.70
C LYS A 7 -10.03 9.25 17.45
N ILE A 8 -9.82 9.88 16.30
CA ILE A 8 -9.65 9.23 14.99
C ILE A 8 -8.41 8.32 15.02
N TYR A 9 -7.33 8.78 15.65
CA TYR A 9 -6.10 8.05 15.90
C TYR A 9 -6.09 7.55 17.35
N ARG A 10 -6.66 6.36 17.59
CA ARG A 10 -6.75 5.77 18.95
C ARG A 10 -5.46 5.09 19.40
N SER A 11 -4.69 4.59 18.45
CA SER A 11 -3.42 3.92 18.70
C SER A 11 -2.50 4.11 17.50
N THR A 12 -1.20 3.94 17.73
CA THR A 12 -0.16 3.91 16.69
C THR A 12 -0.53 2.95 15.56
N ASN A 13 -1.21 1.84 15.88
CA ASN A 13 -1.69 0.86 14.89
C ASN A 13 -2.72 1.44 13.91
N HIS A 14 -3.64 2.29 14.37
CA HIS A 14 -4.58 2.98 13.48
C HIS A 14 -3.86 4.02 12.63
N GLU A 15 -2.87 4.71 13.20
CA GLU A 15 -2.02 5.63 12.44
C GLU A 15 -1.25 4.90 11.32
N ILE A 16 -0.67 3.73 11.63
CA ILE A 16 -0.02 2.87 10.63
C ILE A 16 -1.00 2.56 9.50
N HIS A 17 -2.20 2.08 9.81
CA HIS A 17 -3.19 1.72 8.79
C HIS A 17 -3.54 2.90 7.87
N TYR A 18 -3.84 4.07 8.44
CA TYR A 18 -4.24 5.24 7.65
C TYR A 18 -3.08 5.85 6.86
N LEU A 19 -1.89 5.94 7.45
CA LEU A 19 -0.70 6.49 6.79
C LEU A 19 -0.23 5.57 5.67
N MET A 20 -0.16 4.26 5.91
CA MET A 20 0.17 3.31 4.84
C MET A 20 -0.91 3.31 3.75
N SER A 21 -2.19 3.47 4.08
CA SER A 21 -3.25 3.60 3.08
C SER A 21 -3.08 4.84 2.20
N TYR A 22 -2.76 5.99 2.82
CA TYR A 22 -2.43 7.22 2.10
C TYR A 22 -1.25 7.01 1.13
N ILE A 23 -0.14 6.45 1.62
CA ILE A 23 1.06 6.18 0.80
C ILE A 23 0.77 5.18 -0.31
N GLY A 24 -0.08 4.16 -0.04
CA GLY A 24 -0.53 3.21 -1.04
C GLY A 24 -1.29 3.88 -2.18
N GLY A 25 -2.19 4.81 -1.85
CA GLY A 25 -2.90 5.61 -2.84
C GLY A 25 -1.94 6.43 -3.71
N CYS A 26 -0.92 7.04 -3.11
CA CYS A 26 0.10 7.79 -3.84
C CYS A 26 0.86 6.90 -4.84
N MET A 27 1.34 5.74 -4.38
CA MET A 27 2.11 4.81 -5.21
C MET A 27 1.27 4.18 -6.33
N GLU A 28 0.00 3.85 -6.06
CA GLU A 28 -0.90 3.27 -7.07
C GLU A 28 -1.28 4.25 -8.17
N VAL A 29 -1.42 5.53 -7.84
CA VAL A 29 -1.65 6.54 -8.89
C VAL A 29 -0.42 6.72 -9.76
N MET A 30 0.79 6.72 -9.17
CA MET A 30 2.00 6.82 -9.97
C MET A 30 2.24 5.60 -10.83
N SER A 31 1.99 4.40 -10.31
CA SER A 31 2.07 3.18 -11.10
C SER A 31 1.06 3.20 -12.25
N PHE A 32 -0.17 3.64 -11.99
CA PHE A 32 -1.20 3.73 -13.01
C PHE A 32 -0.81 4.69 -14.14
N ILE A 33 -0.24 5.85 -13.80
CA ILE A 33 0.14 6.88 -14.78
C ILE A 33 1.37 6.47 -15.60
N TYR A 34 2.44 5.98 -14.97
CA TYR A 34 3.73 5.75 -15.64
C TYR A 34 4.02 4.30 -16.02
N LEU A 35 3.36 3.32 -15.38
CA LEU A 35 3.64 1.91 -15.57
C LEU A 35 2.55 1.24 -16.42
N TYR A 36 2.00 1.96 -17.40
CA TYR A 36 1.06 1.43 -18.40
C TYR A 36 -0.18 0.80 -17.77
N LYS A 37 -0.83 1.53 -16.84
CA LYS A 37 -2.00 1.06 -16.09
C LYS A 37 -1.73 -0.17 -15.20
N ALA A 38 -0.46 -0.52 -14.97
CA ALA A 38 -0.09 -1.54 -14.00
C ALA A 38 -0.40 -1.03 -12.58
N LEU A 39 -1.50 -1.54 -12.03
CA LEU A 39 -1.82 -1.38 -10.62
C LEU A 39 -0.98 -2.37 -9.81
N ILE A 40 0.20 -1.93 -9.37
CA ILE A 40 1.24 -2.77 -8.75
C ILE A 40 0.81 -3.42 -7.42
N GLY A 41 -0.23 -2.94 -6.74
CA GLY A 41 -0.81 -3.59 -5.57
C GLY A 41 -2.06 -4.43 -5.89
N PHE A 42 -2.57 -4.42 -7.13
CA PHE A 42 -3.78 -5.13 -7.53
C PHE A 42 -3.48 -6.24 -8.56
N MET A 43 -3.07 -7.40 -8.04
CA MET A 43 -2.71 -8.56 -8.89
C MET A 43 -3.86 -9.06 -9.77
N THR A 44 -5.11 -8.99 -9.30
CA THR A 44 -6.28 -9.38 -10.10
C THR A 44 -6.43 -8.52 -11.35
N SER A 45 -6.17 -7.21 -11.26
CA SER A 45 -6.23 -6.32 -12.42
C SER A 45 -5.17 -6.71 -13.46
N ASN A 46 -3.95 -6.99 -13.00
CA ASN A 46 -2.87 -7.45 -13.89
C ASN A 46 -3.19 -8.82 -14.51
N MET A 47 -3.88 -9.71 -13.79
CA MET A 47 -4.33 -10.98 -14.35
C MET A 47 -5.32 -10.77 -15.49
N VAL A 48 -6.32 -9.91 -15.31
CA VAL A 48 -7.31 -9.60 -16.36
C VAL A 48 -6.65 -8.96 -17.57
N PHE A 49 -5.76 -7.98 -17.38
CA PHE A 49 -5.02 -7.38 -18.50
C PHE A 49 -4.13 -8.40 -19.21
N GLY A 50 -3.41 -9.24 -18.47
CA GLY A 50 -2.56 -10.28 -19.04
C GLY A 50 -3.34 -11.31 -19.87
N ILE A 51 -4.47 -11.83 -19.35
CA ILE A 51 -5.32 -12.78 -20.09
C ILE A 51 -5.88 -12.11 -21.35
N THR A 52 -6.34 -10.86 -21.25
CA THR A 52 -6.92 -10.14 -22.39
C THR A 52 -5.89 -9.96 -23.51
N SER A 53 -4.62 -9.72 -23.16
CA SER A 53 -3.55 -9.62 -24.16
C SER A 53 -3.18 -10.98 -24.76
N LEU A 54 -3.14 -12.05 -23.96
CA LEU A 54 -2.86 -13.41 -24.46
C LEU A 54 -3.91 -13.89 -25.47
N VAL A 55 -5.19 -13.57 -25.24
CA VAL A 55 -6.29 -13.94 -26.15
C VAL A 55 -6.19 -13.22 -27.51
N LYS A 56 -5.50 -12.08 -27.58
CA LYS A 56 -5.24 -11.38 -28.85
C LYS A 56 -4.16 -12.06 -29.70
N PHE A 57 -3.50 -13.10 -29.19
CA PHE A 57 -2.43 -13.86 -29.86
C PHE A 57 -1.24 -13.01 -30.35
N ASN A 58 -1.08 -11.79 -29.83
CA ASN A 58 0.13 -11.02 -29.99
C ASN A 58 1.10 -11.45 -28.88
N PHE A 59 2.31 -11.86 -29.22
CA PHE A 59 3.36 -12.27 -28.26
C PHE A 59 4.43 -11.18 -28.11
N ASP A 60 4.02 -9.91 -28.16
CA ASP A 60 4.87 -8.78 -27.84
C ASP A 60 5.08 -8.65 -26.32
N PHE A 61 6.06 -7.82 -25.91
CA PHE A 61 6.34 -7.60 -24.50
C PHE A 61 5.12 -7.06 -23.74
N GLU A 62 4.29 -6.23 -24.38
CA GLU A 62 3.03 -5.72 -23.84
C GLU A 62 2.09 -6.85 -23.42
N SER A 63 2.04 -7.93 -24.19
CA SER A 63 1.17 -9.06 -23.89
C SER A 63 1.63 -9.91 -22.71
N VAL A 64 2.94 -9.97 -22.45
CA VAL A 64 3.49 -10.69 -21.29
C VAL A 64 3.75 -9.80 -20.09
N TYR A 65 3.77 -8.47 -20.24
CA TYR A 65 4.11 -7.49 -19.21
C TYR A 65 3.31 -7.67 -17.92
N HIS A 66 1.98 -7.73 -18.01
CA HIS A 66 1.13 -7.90 -16.83
C HIS A 66 1.23 -9.30 -16.21
N ILE A 67 1.55 -10.33 -16.99
CA ILE A 67 1.82 -11.68 -16.48
C ILE A 67 3.14 -11.70 -15.71
N LEU A 68 4.19 -11.03 -16.23
CA LEU A 68 5.48 -10.91 -15.55
C LEU A 68 5.34 -10.21 -14.20
N ILE A 69 4.50 -9.18 -14.10
CA ILE A 69 4.18 -8.53 -12.82
C ILE A 69 3.67 -9.54 -11.78
N ILE A 70 2.75 -10.42 -12.19
CA ILE A 70 2.19 -11.45 -11.31
C ILE A 70 3.28 -12.46 -10.90
N VAL A 71 4.10 -12.91 -11.85
CA VAL A 71 5.20 -13.84 -11.58
C VAL A 71 6.18 -13.23 -10.58
N ILE A 72 6.61 -11.99 -10.79
CA ILE A 72 7.51 -11.28 -9.87
C ILE A 72 6.87 -11.14 -8.49
N TRP A 73 5.59 -10.78 -8.42
CA TRP A 73 4.86 -10.68 -7.15
C TRP A 73 4.82 -12.01 -6.39
N VAL A 74 4.54 -13.12 -7.09
CA VAL A 74 4.54 -14.46 -6.48
C VAL A 74 5.92 -14.83 -5.96
N LEU A 75 6.98 -14.53 -6.72
CA LEU A 75 8.36 -14.76 -6.28
C LEU A 75 8.71 -13.93 -5.03
N ILE A 76 8.37 -12.64 -5.02
CA ILE A 76 8.55 -11.77 -3.83
C ILE A 76 7.83 -12.37 -2.62
N SER A 77 6.57 -12.79 -2.81
CA SER A 77 5.78 -13.39 -1.74
C SER A 77 6.38 -14.70 -1.21
N ALA A 78 6.87 -15.56 -2.11
CA ALA A 78 7.51 -16.82 -1.74
C ALA A 78 8.82 -16.59 -0.96
N ILE A 79 9.67 -15.68 -1.44
CA ILE A 79 10.92 -15.30 -0.77
C ILE A 79 10.61 -14.74 0.62
N HIS A 80 9.64 -13.84 0.72
CA HIS A 80 9.25 -13.26 2.01
C HIS A 80 8.74 -14.32 2.98
N GLN A 81 7.90 -15.27 2.55
CA GLN A 81 7.43 -16.36 3.42
C GLN A 81 8.58 -17.20 3.99
N VAL A 82 9.61 -17.47 3.19
CA VAL A 82 10.83 -18.16 3.66
C VAL A 82 11.57 -17.32 4.69
N ILE A 83 11.73 -16.02 4.45
CA ILE A 83 12.38 -15.10 5.39
C ILE A 83 11.59 -14.99 6.70
N GLU A 84 10.27 -14.86 6.61
CA GLU A 84 9.37 -14.74 7.75
C GLU A 84 9.46 -15.97 8.65
N TYR A 85 9.37 -17.16 8.04
CA TYR A 85 9.48 -18.44 8.74
C TYR A 85 10.83 -18.60 9.45
N LYS A 86 11.94 -18.27 8.77
CA LYS A 86 13.30 -18.55 9.27
C LYS A 86 13.84 -17.50 10.24
N TYR A 87 13.49 -16.22 10.06
CA TYR A 87 14.11 -15.09 10.74
C TYR A 87 13.12 -14.22 11.52
N ILE A 88 11.99 -13.81 10.91
CA ILE A 88 11.08 -12.82 11.54
C ILE A 88 10.33 -13.44 12.73
N SER A 89 9.95 -14.73 12.63
CA SER A 89 9.31 -15.48 13.71
C SER A 89 10.13 -15.53 15.01
N LYS A 90 11.44 -15.26 14.94
CA LYS A 90 12.37 -15.29 16.07
C LYS A 90 12.62 -13.92 16.70
N ILE A 91 12.08 -12.84 16.11
CA ILE A 91 12.30 -11.47 16.60
C ILE A 91 11.41 -11.22 17.83
N LYS A 92 12.02 -10.72 18.91
CA LYS A 92 11.34 -10.51 20.21
C LYS A 92 10.38 -9.32 20.22
N SER A 93 10.56 -8.32 19.36
CA SER A 93 9.76 -7.09 19.35
C SER A 93 9.11 -6.82 18.00
N GLN A 94 7.79 -6.71 17.98
CA GLN A 94 7.00 -6.33 16.79
C GLN A 94 7.36 -4.93 16.29
N TRP A 95 7.72 -4.00 17.20
CA TRP A 95 8.13 -2.65 16.84
C TRP A 95 9.44 -2.61 16.06
N HIS A 96 10.34 -3.54 16.34
CA HIS A 96 11.57 -3.69 15.57
C HIS A 96 11.27 -4.08 14.11
N VAL A 97 10.33 -5.02 13.91
CA VAL A 97 9.89 -5.45 12.58
C VAL A 97 9.29 -4.27 11.81
N TYR A 98 8.39 -3.50 12.44
CA TYR A 98 7.83 -2.30 11.77
C TYR A 98 8.90 -1.26 11.44
N ALA A 99 9.82 -0.99 12.36
CA ALA A 99 10.86 0.02 12.16
C ALA A 99 11.73 -0.34 10.95
N ILE A 100 12.15 -1.60 10.83
CA ILE A 100 12.90 -2.12 9.68
C ILE A 100 12.07 -2.04 8.40
N SER A 101 10.82 -2.53 8.41
CA SER A 101 9.97 -2.53 7.22
C SER A 101 9.68 -1.11 6.72
N LEU A 102 9.44 -0.15 7.62
CA LEU A 102 9.26 1.27 7.26
C LEU A 102 10.55 1.88 6.70
N THR A 103 11.70 1.56 7.31
CA THR A 103 13.01 2.02 6.83
C THR A 103 13.26 1.51 5.41
N LEU A 104 12.98 0.23 5.15
CA LEU A 104 13.11 -0.37 3.83
C LEU A 104 12.17 0.30 2.81
N ASN A 105 10.92 0.59 3.21
CA ASN A 105 10.00 1.33 2.36
C ASN A 105 10.48 2.76 2.05
N CYS A 106 11.11 3.47 2.99
CA CYS A 106 11.74 4.77 2.70
C CYS A 106 12.79 4.61 1.58
N PHE A 107 13.71 3.65 1.71
CA PHE A 107 14.74 3.41 0.70
C PHE A 107 14.17 3.01 -0.67
N LEU A 108 13.14 2.15 -0.68
CA LEU A 108 12.48 1.73 -1.91
C LEU A 108 11.75 2.89 -2.59
N MET A 109 11.07 3.76 -1.84
CA MET A 109 10.41 4.93 -2.42
C MET A 109 11.42 5.96 -2.95
N ILE A 110 12.54 6.19 -2.24
CA ILE A 110 13.63 7.04 -2.74
C ILE A 110 14.16 6.47 -4.07
N THR A 111 14.45 5.16 -4.10
CA THR A 111 14.93 4.49 -5.32
C THR A 111 13.90 4.59 -6.45
N PHE A 112 12.61 4.41 -6.14
CA PHE A 112 11.52 4.53 -7.11
C PHE A 112 11.42 5.95 -7.69
N ILE A 113 11.55 6.98 -6.86
CA ILE A 113 11.55 8.38 -7.30
C ILE A 113 12.75 8.67 -8.20
N LEU A 114 13.95 8.29 -7.76
CA LEU A 114 15.19 8.56 -8.49
C LEU A 114 15.22 7.81 -9.83
N LEU A 115 14.88 6.52 -9.82
CA LEU A 115 14.84 5.71 -11.03
C LEU A 115 13.74 6.18 -11.98
N GLY A 116 12.54 6.49 -11.47
CA GLY A 116 11.44 7.02 -12.27
C GLY A 116 11.81 8.33 -12.96
N ASN A 117 12.41 9.27 -12.23
CA ASN A 117 12.90 10.52 -12.82
C ASN A 117 14.04 10.29 -13.82
N TYR A 118 14.99 9.41 -13.52
CA TYR A 118 16.04 9.03 -14.47
C TYR A 118 15.44 8.50 -15.78
N MET A 119 14.41 7.64 -15.68
CA MET A 119 13.72 7.11 -16.85
C MET A 119 12.97 8.18 -17.65
N ILE A 120 12.37 9.19 -17.00
CA ILE A 120 11.77 10.34 -17.69
C ILE A 120 12.83 11.11 -18.46
N VAL A 121 13.93 11.49 -17.80
CA VAL A 121 14.98 12.33 -18.40
C VAL A 121 15.64 11.65 -19.60
N ASN A 122 15.77 10.32 -19.57
CA ASN A 122 16.35 9.53 -20.66
C ASN A 122 15.33 9.00 -21.67
N ASN A 123 14.07 9.46 -21.64
CA ASN A 123 12.99 9.03 -22.55
C ASN A 123 12.79 7.50 -22.62
N LEU A 124 12.92 6.82 -21.48
CA LEU A 124 12.73 5.37 -21.38
C LEU A 124 11.25 4.96 -21.25
N PHE A 125 10.35 5.92 -21.03
CA PHE A 125 8.91 5.71 -21.11
C PHE A 125 8.44 5.91 -22.56
N LEU A 126 8.07 4.82 -23.22
CA LEU A 126 7.54 4.81 -24.57
C LEU A 126 6.01 4.78 -24.53
N SER A 127 5.37 4.69 -25.70
CA SER A 127 3.90 4.54 -25.80
C SER A 127 3.39 3.17 -25.33
N HIS A 128 4.27 2.18 -25.23
CA HIS A 128 4.00 0.80 -24.85
C HIS A 128 5.06 0.31 -23.84
N PRO A 129 4.71 -0.66 -22.97
CA PRO A 129 5.66 -1.21 -22.01
C PRO A 129 6.84 -1.88 -22.72
N THR A 130 8.03 -1.69 -22.17
CA THR A 130 9.26 -2.37 -22.60
C THR A 130 10.02 -2.90 -21.39
N ILE A 131 10.99 -3.77 -21.62
CA ILE A 131 11.80 -4.37 -20.56
C ILE A 131 12.46 -3.32 -19.64
N ASN A 132 12.74 -2.12 -20.17
CA ASN A 132 13.36 -1.02 -19.44
C ASN A 132 12.55 -0.55 -18.23
N VAL A 133 11.22 -0.75 -18.23
CA VAL A 133 10.35 -0.37 -17.09
C VAL A 133 10.33 -1.40 -15.97
N MET A 134 10.78 -2.63 -16.23
CA MET A 134 10.69 -3.72 -15.26
C MET A 134 11.45 -3.49 -13.95
N PRO A 135 12.65 -2.86 -13.93
CA PRO A 135 13.31 -2.53 -12.67
C PRO A 135 12.46 -1.62 -11.79
N LEU A 136 11.85 -0.59 -12.38
CA LEU A 136 10.98 0.36 -11.65
C LEU A 136 9.71 -0.33 -11.15
N VAL A 137 9.08 -1.15 -11.99
CA VAL A 137 7.93 -1.99 -11.61
C VAL A 137 8.29 -2.92 -10.45
N THR A 138 9.45 -3.58 -10.50
CA THR A 138 9.90 -4.51 -9.46
C THR A 138 10.10 -3.79 -8.12
N ILE A 139 10.72 -2.61 -8.13
CA ILE A 139 10.86 -1.79 -6.92
C ILE A 139 9.48 -1.41 -6.37
N GLY A 140 8.55 -0.99 -7.24
CA GLY A 140 7.17 -0.69 -6.85
C GLY A 140 6.45 -1.90 -6.25
N LEU A 141 6.63 -3.10 -6.83
CA LEU A 141 6.03 -4.33 -6.32
C LEU A 141 6.58 -4.70 -4.94
N VAL A 142 7.90 -4.64 -4.75
CA VAL A 142 8.52 -4.91 -3.44
C VAL A 142 8.03 -3.91 -2.39
N PHE A 143 7.96 -2.62 -2.76
CA PHE A 143 7.42 -1.57 -1.88
C PHE A 143 5.98 -1.86 -1.46
N MET A 144 5.09 -2.12 -2.42
CA MET A 144 3.67 -2.40 -2.14
C MET A 144 3.50 -3.70 -1.35
N TYR A 145 4.35 -4.70 -1.58
CA TYR A 145 4.34 -5.93 -0.81
C TYR A 145 4.67 -5.68 0.66
N ILE A 146 5.80 -5.00 0.95
CA ILE A 146 6.21 -4.68 2.32
C ILE A 146 5.18 -3.77 2.99
N GLN A 147 4.61 -2.82 2.26
CA GLN A 147 3.52 -1.99 2.76
C GLN A 147 2.30 -2.83 3.19
N ASN A 148 1.84 -3.77 2.36
CA ASN A 148 0.72 -4.64 2.72
C ASN A 148 1.07 -5.53 3.92
N PHE A 149 2.33 -5.98 4.05
CA PHE A 149 2.81 -6.70 5.22
C PHE A 149 2.73 -5.86 6.50
N ILE A 150 3.16 -4.59 6.45
CA ILE A 150 3.06 -3.65 7.59
C ILE A 150 1.59 -3.48 8.03
N ILE A 151 0.68 -3.29 7.08
CA ILE A 151 -0.76 -3.12 7.38
C ILE A 151 -1.32 -4.41 7.99
N LYS A 152 -1.04 -5.57 7.39
CA LYS A 152 -1.54 -6.87 7.89
C LYS A 152 -1.05 -7.16 9.31
N ASN A 153 0.22 -6.85 9.58
CA ASN A 153 0.81 -7.07 10.89
C ASN A 153 0.49 -5.97 11.87
N GLY A 154 -0.08 -4.84 11.44
CA GLY A 154 -0.39 -3.61 12.19
C GLY A 154 -1.17 -3.78 13.50
N GLY A 155 -1.61 -4.98 13.86
CA GLY A 155 -2.07 -5.31 15.22
C GLY A 155 -3.40 -4.66 15.62
N THR A 156 -4.15 -4.07 14.70
CA THR A 156 -5.57 -3.79 14.94
C THR A 156 -6.36 -5.09 14.77
N LYS A 157 -7.50 -5.21 15.47
CA LYS A 157 -8.41 -6.37 15.31
C LYS A 157 -9.18 -6.35 13.98
N PHE A 158 -8.94 -5.35 13.13
CA PHE A 158 -9.69 -5.08 11.92
C PHE A 158 -8.80 -5.37 10.71
N PRO A 159 -9.04 -6.47 9.98
CA PRO A 159 -8.21 -6.83 8.84
C PRO A 159 -8.33 -5.76 7.76
N THR A 160 -7.20 -5.20 7.35
CA THR A 160 -7.14 -4.24 6.23
C THR A 160 -5.97 -4.63 5.32
N SER A 161 -6.16 -4.45 4.03
CA SER A 161 -5.09 -4.59 3.03
C SER A 161 -5.36 -3.64 1.89
N THR A 162 -4.38 -2.80 1.54
CA THR A 162 -4.50 -1.87 0.41
C THR A 162 -4.56 -2.59 -0.94
N SER A 163 -4.09 -3.84 -1.02
CA SER A 163 -4.28 -4.70 -2.21
C SER A 163 -5.70 -5.26 -2.38
N VAL A 164 -6.55 -5.16 -1.33
CA VAL A 164 -7.90 -5.74 -1.32
C VAL A 164 -8.92 -4.69 -0.83
N VAL A 165 -8.86 -3.48 -1.41
CA VAL A 165 -9.77 -2.38 -1.06
C VAL A 165 -11.24 -2.79 -1.20
N THR A 166 -11.57 -3.68 -2.14
CA THR A 166 -12.93 -4.25 -2.31
C THR A 166 -13.43 -4.93 -1.02
N SER A 167 -12.59 -5.70 -0.34
CA SER A 167 -12.96 -6.31 0.94
C SER A 167 -13.16 -5.25 2.02
N VAL A 168 -12.40 -4.17 2.00
CA VAL A 168 -12.56 -3.03 2.93
C VAL A 168 -13.92 -2.34 2.71
N TYR A 169 -14.33 -2.10 1.46
CA TYR A 169 -15.66 -1.56 1.14
C TYR A 169 -16.80 -2.47 1.65
N ILE A 170 -16.70 -3.77 1.37
CA ILE A 170 -17.71 -4.75 1.80
C ILE A 170 -17.80 -4.77 3.33
N LEU A 171 -16.66 -4.91 4.02
CA LEU A 171 -16.61 -4.91 5.49
C LEU A 171 -17.18 -3.61 6.06
N MET A 172 -16.85 -2.45 5.49
CA MET A 172 -17.39 -1.15 5.90
C MET A 172 -18.93 -1.15 5.89
N ILE A 173 -19.53 -1.56 4.78
CA ILE A 173 -20.98 -1.58 4.61
C ILE A 173 -21.62 -2.66 5.49
N THR A 174 -21.05 -3.87 5.53
CA THR A 174 -21.56 -4.95 6.40
C THR A 174 -21.61 -4.50 7.86
N LYS A 175 -20.54 -3.88 8.36
CA LYS A 175 -20.47 -3.42 9.75
C LYS A 175 -21.40 -2.22 10.01
N LEU A 176 -21.55 -1.34 9.03
CA LEU A 176 -22.52 -0.25 9.10
C LEU A 176 -23.95 -0.81 9.24
N CYS A 177 -24.34 -1.73 8.35
CA CYS A 177 -25.65 -2.37 8.36
C CYS A 177 -25.89 -3.12 9.68
N GLN A 178 -24.93 -3.92 10.15
CA GLN A 178 -25.03 -4.61 11.44
C GLN A 178 -25.23 -3.61 12.60
N SER A 179 -24.55 -2.46 12.57
CA SER A 179 -24.72 -1.43 13.60
C SER A 179 -26.11 -0.79 13.62
N LEU A 180 -26.81 -0.76 12.48
CA LEU A 180 -28.17 -0.25 12.38
C LEU A 180 -29.18 -1.26 12.94
N LEU A 181 -28.93 -2.55 12.74
CA LEU A 181 -29.81 -3.65 13.14
C LEU A 181 -29.67 -4.09 14.61
N ILE A 182 -28.52 -3.84 15.25
CA ILE A 182 -28.29 -4.24 16.64
C ILE A 182 -28.91 -3.25 17.65
N ASN A 183 -29.61 -3.80 18.65
CA ASN A 183 -30.22 -3.04 19.75
C ASN A 183 -29.28 -2.81 20.94
N LYS A 184 -28.23 -3.63 21.11
CA LYS A 184 -27.25 -3.47 22.20
C LYS A 184 -26.34 -2.26 21.94
N SER A 185 -26.42 -1.25 22.82
CA SER A 185 -25.72 0.04 22.65
C SER A 185 -24.19 -0.07 22.54
N LYS A 186 -23.54 -0.94 23.35
CA LYS A 186 -22.09 -1.13 23.35
C LYS A 186 -21.58 -1.78 22.06
N GLU A 187 -22.28 -2.79 21.58
CA GLU A 187 -21.94 -3.53 20.37
C GLU A 187 -22.18 -2.70 19.11
N LYS A 188 -23.31 -1.98 19.07
CA LYS A 188 -23.61 -0.95 18.07
C LYS A 188 -22.50 0.09 17.95
N THR A 189 -21.98 0.54 19.08
CA THR A 189 -20.91 1.54 19.13
C THR A 189 -19.59 0.97 18.56
N ASN A 190 -19.24 -0.27 18.90
CA ASN A 190 -18.05 -0.94 18.36
C ASN A 190 -18.14 -1.15 16.84
N LEU A 191 -19.30 -1.58 16.33
CA LEU A 191 -19.51 -1.77 14.89
C LEU A 191 -19.46 -0.48 14.10
N LYS A 192 -20.02 0.62 14.66
CA LYS A 192 -19.86 1.96 14.07
C LYS A 192 -18.41 2.39 14.00
N PHE A 193 -17.62 2.10 15.05
CA PHE A 193 -16.19 2.41 15.03
C PHE A 193 -15.42 1.58 14.02
N GLU A 194 -15.72 0.28 13.90
CA GLU A 194 -15.10 -0.58 12.90
C GLU A 194 -15.44 -0.10 11.47
N SER A 195 -16.71 0.25 11.21
CA SER A 195 -17.12 0.83 9.93
C SER A 195 -16.41 2.17 9.65
N LEU A 196 -16.31 3.06 10.66
CA LEU A 196 -15.59 4.32 10.53
C LEU A 196 -14.10 4.10 10.26
N HIS A 197 -13.48 3.09 10.87
CA HIS A 197 -12.08 2.74 10.60
C HIS A 197 -11.89 2.38 9.12
N TYR A 198 -12.72 1.50 8.56
CA TYR A 198 -12.65 1.14 7.15
C TYR A 198 -12.91 2.34 6.22
N PHE A 199 -13.87 3.20 6.56
CA PHE A 199 -14.09 4.45 5.83
C PHE A 199 -12.85 5.34 5.81
N LEU A 200 -12.18 5.51 6.96
CA LEU A 200 -10.96 6.32 7.06
C LEU A 200 -9.80 5.74 6.26
N VAL A 201 -9.66 4.41 6.23
CA VAL A 201 -8.68 3.71 5.36
C VAL A 201 -8.91 4.08 3.89
N ILE A 202 -10.15 3.95 3.42
CA ILE A 202 -10.55 4.30 2.04
C ILE A 202 -10.30 5.79 1.77
N LEU A 203 -10.71 6.66 2.69
CA LEU A 203 -10.58 8.10 2.55
C LEU A 203 -9.09 8.51 2.45
N HIS A 204 -8.21 7.97 3.29
CA HIS A 204 -6.78 8.27 3.22
C HIS A 204 -6.16 7.77 1.92
N PHE A 205 -6.52 6.57 1.47
CA PHE A 205 -6.10 6.07 0.16
C PHE A 205 -6.53 7.01 -0.97
N PHE A 206 -7.80 7.41 -0.98
CA PHE A 206 -8.33 8.33 -1.99
C PHE A 206 -7.65 9.70 -1.96
N ILE A 207 -7.43 10.27 -0.76
CA ILE A 207 -6.72 11.54 -0.60
C ILE A 207 -5.28 11.45 -1.14
N GLY A 208 -4.56 10.37 -0.82
CA GLY A 208 -3.20 10.13 -1.31
C GLY A 208 -3.15 10.03 -2.83
N ALA A 209 -4.05 9.22 -3.40
CA ALA A 209 -4.22 9.10 -4.85
C ALA A 209 -4.53 10.45 -5.51
N PHE A 210 -5.50 11.19 -4.97
CA PHE A 210 -5.95 12.46 -5.53
C PHE A 210 -4.87 13.55 -5.49
N ILE A 211 -4.23 13.74 -4.33
CA ILE A 211 -3.15 14.73 -4.19
C ILE A 211 -1.99 14.38 -5.13
N THR A 212 -1.59 13.11 -5.19
CA THR A 212 -0.50 12.67 -6.06
C THR A 212 -0.85 12.85 -7.52
N ALA A 213 -2.09 12.56 -7.94
CA ALA A 213 -2.54 12.79 -9.31
C ALA A 213 -2.45 14.28 -9.73
N ILE A 214 -2.78 15.20 -8.83
CA ILE A 214 -2.65 16.63 -9.08
C ILE A 214 -1.18 17.03 -9.16
N LEU A 215 -0.39 16.69 -8.15
CA LEU A 215 1.03 17.08 -8.08
C LEU A 215 1.83 16.48 -9.25
N ASN A 216 1.52 15.24 -9.65
CA ASN A 216 2.22 14.56 -10.72
C ASN A 216 2.20 15.34 -12.05
N LYS A 217 1.11 16.08 -12.32
CA LYS A 217 0.99 16.91 -13.53
C LYS A 217 2.07 17.99 -13.62
N TYR A 218 2.62 18.41 -12.48
CA TYR A 218 3.58 19.52 -12.40
C TYR A 218 5.00 19.03 -12.16
N ILE A 219 5.18 18.00 -11.33
CA ILE A 219 6.51 17.60 -10.85
C ILE A 219 6.85 16.11 -11.07
N GLY A 220 6.03 15.37 -11.81
CA GLY A 220 6.30 13.97 -12.15
C GLY A 220 6.49 13.10 -10.91
N PHE A 221 7.51 12.22 -10.95
CA PHE A 221 7.85 11.34 -9.83
C PHE A 221 8.19 12.10 -8.53
N TYR A 222 8.59 13.36 -8.59
CA TYR A 222 8.83 14.15 -7.37
C TYR A 222 7.56 14.43 -6.56
N ALA A 223 6.36 14.20 -7.11
CA ALA A 223 5.14 14.26 -6.31
C ALA A 223 5.13 13.24 -5.15
N LEU A 224 5.94 12.18 -5.23
CA LEU A 224 6.14 11.22 -4.15
C LEU A 224 7.09 11.73 -3.05
N VAL A 225 7.74 12.89 -3.19
CA VAL A 225 8.55 13.49 -2.12
C VAL A 225 7.69 13.84 -0.91
N VAL A 226 6.44 14.28 -1.13
CA VAL A 226 5.51 14.58 -0.03
C VAL A 226 5.19 13.33 0.81
N PRO A 227 4.70 12.21 0.24
CA PRO A 227 4.51 10.98 1.01
C PRO A 227 5.83 10.41 1.57
N LEU A 228 6.98 10.66 0.94
CA LEU A 228 8.29 10.28 1.48
C LEU A 228 8.64 11.00 2.77
N VAL A 229 8.47 12.33 2.83
CA VAL A 229 8.72 13.08 4.06
C VAL A 229 7.81 12.59 5.20
N ILE A 230 6.54 12.31 4.88
CA ILE A 230 5.57 11.74 5.83
C ILE A 230 6.03 10.36 6.31
N LEU A 231 6.47 9.49 5.40
CA LEU A 231 6.95 8.15 5.74
C LEU A 231 8.22 8.21 6.61
N ILE A 232 9.17 9.10 6.31
CA ILE A 232 10.40 9.29 7.10
C ILE A 232 10.04 9.77 8.52
N ALA A 233 9.21 10.80 8.65
CA ALA A 233 8.79 11.31 9.94
C ALA A 233 8.11 10.23 10.79
N PHE A 234 7.27 9.40 10.15
CA PHE A 234 6.62 8.29 10.82
C PHE A 234 7.59 7.16 11.17
N CYS A 235 8.56 6.85 10.31
CA CYS A 235 9.62 5.88 10.58
C CYS A 235 10.44 6.27 11.81
N VAL A 236 10.83 7.54 11.93
CA VAL A 236 11.52 8.08 13.12
C VAL A 236 10.68 7.90 14.39
N LYS A 237 9.37 8.19 14.31
CA LYS A 237 8.44 7.95 15.42
C LYS A 237 8.41 6.48 15.86
N ILE A 238 8.35 5.54 14.92
CA ILE A 238 8.34 4.10 15.23
C ILE A 238 9.67 3.63 15.83
N TRP A 239 10.81 4.13 15.35
CA TRP A 239 12.12 3.86 15.97
C TRP A 239 12.18 4.37 17.41
N SER A 240 11.68 5.58 17.68
CA SER A 240 11.61 6.11 19.05
C SER A 240 10.75 5.24 19.97
N LEU A 241 9.59 4.77 19.48
CA LEU A 241 8.74 3.85 20.24
C LEU A 241 9.45 2.51 20.52
N HIS A 242 10.16 1.96 19.53
CA HIS A 242 10.91 0.72 19.72
C HIS A 242 11.97 0.87 20.81
N ILE A 243 12.77 1.94 20.78
CA ILE A 243 13.83 2.20 21.76
C ILE A 243 13.22 2.31 23.17
N SER A 244 12.15 3.08 23.32
CA SER A 244 11.48 3.29 24.62
C SER A 244 10.89 2.03 25.25
N GLN A 245 10.60 0.99 24.46
CA GLN A 245 10.06 -0.28 24.95
C GLN A 245 11.14 -1.36 25.13
N SER A 246 12.36 -1.09 24.63
CA SER A 246 13.53 -1.96 24.80
C SER A 246 14.41 -1.57 25.99
N SER A 247 14.25 -0.34 26.51
CA SER A 247 14.80 0.16 27.77
C SER A 247 13.92 -0.23 28.94
#